data_AF-A0A1Y2ZVJ8-F1
#
_entry.id   AF-A0A1Y2ZVJ8-F1
#
_cell.length_a   1.000
_cell.length_b   1.000
_cell.length_c   1.000
_cell.angle_alpha   90.00
_cell.angle_beta   90.00
_cell.angle_gamma   90.00
#
_symmetry.space_group_name_H-M   'P 1'
#
loop_
_entity.id
_entity.type
_entity.pdbx_description
1 polymer ?
#
loop_
_entity_poly.entity_id
_entity_poly.type
_entity_poly.pdbx_seq_one_letter_code
_entity_poly.pdbx_strand_id
1 'polypeptide(L)' 'MAYVKSSVANADYNSFAKGISDIAAKAGISNWEQESSTYVAIGQGLKRAGATGVTYDTYKSNFAHDNTANMKSIQQGYDK' A
#
# COMPACT_ATOMS: atom_id res chain seq x y z
N MET A 1 -8.47 -31.43 -11.20
CA MET A 1 -8.07 -30.10 -11.72
C MET A 1 -6.96 -29.53 -10.86
N ALA A 2 -6.03 -28.80 -11.47
CA ALA A 2 -4.71 -28.46 -10.95
C ALA A 2 -4.72 -27.62 -9.65
N TYR A 3 -3.83 -27.99 -8.72
CA TYR A 3 -3.45 -27.19 -7.57
C TYR A 3 -2.61 -26.01 -8.07
N VAL A 4 -3.22 -24.83 -8.19
CA VAL A 4 -2.44 -23.61 -8.41
C VAL A 4 -1.75 -23.28 -7.10
N LYS A 5 -0.43 -23.46 -7.14
CA LYS A 5 0.56 -23.19 -6.10
C LYS A 5 0.21 -21.90 -5.35
N SER A 6 0.05 -22.04 -4.04
CA SER A 6 0.06 -20.96 -3.05
C SER A 6 1.42 -20.24 -3.07
N SER A 7 1.72 -19.46 -4.10
CA SER A 7 2.69 -18.38 -4.00
C SER A 7 1.90 -17.16 -3.57
N VAL A 8 1.67 -17.08 -2.27
CA VAL A 8 1.26 -15.89 -1.55
C VAL A 8 1.75 -14.63 -2.26
N ALA A 9 0.82 -13.87 -2.85
CA ALA A 9 1.02 -12.46 -3.13
C ALA A 9 1.08 -11.72 -1.78
N ASN A 10 2.03 -12.11 -0.92
CA ASN A 10 2.43 -11.29 0.20
C ASN A 10 3.13 -10.12 -0.46
N ALA A 11 2.39 -9.04 -0.69
CA ALA A 11 3.00 -7.75 -0.86
C ALA A 11 4.03 -7.63 0.26
N ASP A 12 5.33 -7.62 -0.08
CA ASP A 12 6.39 -7.57 0.91
C ASP A 12 6.31 -6.21 1.60
N TYR A 13 5.53 -6.18 2.68
CA TYR A 13 5.29 -4.98 3.44
C TYR A 13 6.60 -4.41 3.98
N ASN A 14 7.56 -5.25 4.35
CA ASN A 14 8.84 -4.79 4.89
C ASN A 14 9.62 -4.02 3.81
N SER A 15 9.70 -4.55 2.59
CA SER A 15 10.33 -3.86 1.46
C SER A 15 9.60 -2.56 1.10
N PHE A 16 8.27 -2.57 1.11
CA PHE A 16 7.45 -1.39 0.89
C PHE A 16 7.67 -0.30 1.96
N ALA A 17 7.52 -0.65 3.24
CA ALA A 17 7.68 0.24 4.37
C ALA A 17 9.09 0.82 4.44
N LYS A 18 10.11 0.00 4.15
CA LYS A 18 11.50 0.47 4.00
C LYS A 18 11.61 1.53 2.90
N GLY A 19 11.04 1.28 1.73
CA GLY A 19 11.06 2.23 0.61
C GLY A 19 10.42 3.58 0.97
N ILE A 20 9.24 3.57 1.61
CA ILE A 20 8.60 4.81 2.08
C ILE A 20 9.45 5.49 3.17
N SER A 21 9.97 4.72 4.13
CA SER A 21 10.81 5.24 5.20
C SER A 21 12.09 5.91 4.67
N ASP A 22 12.74 5.31 3.67
CA ASP A 22 13.93 5.87 3.03
C ASP A 22 13.63 7.18 2.28
N ILE A 23 12.44 7.31 1.68
CA ILE A 23 12.00 8.56 1.03
C ILE A 23 11.67 9.62 2.09
N ALA A 24 10.91 9.24 3.12
CA ALA A 24 10.48 10.12 4.20
C ALA A 24 11.69 10.65 4.99
N ALA A 25 12.67 9.80 5.29
CA ALA A 25 13.89 10.16 6.01
C ALA A 25 14.72 11.22 5.27
N LYS A 26 14.78 11.17 3.92
CA LYS A 26 15.44 12.21 3.11
C LYS A 26 14.79 13.59 3.26
N ALA A 27 13.50 13.63 3.62
CA ALA A 27 12.75 14.85 3.90
C ALA A 27 12.66 15.20 5.39
N GLY A 28 13.36 14.46 6.27
CA GLY A 28 13.29 14.65 7.72
C GLY A 28 12.00 14.15 8.37
N ILE A 29 11.21 13.34 7.68
CA ILE A 29 9.94 12.78 8.15
C ILE A 29 10.21 11.36 8.69
N SER A 30 9.88 11.11 9.96
CA SER A 30 10.05 9.81 10.61
C SER A 30 8.73 9.13 11.01
N ASN A 31 7.60 9.82 10.87
CA ASN A 31 6.28 9.39 11.33
C ASN A 31 5.26 9.27 10.18
N TRP A 32 5.72 8.95 8.97
CA TRP A 32 4.88 8.91 7.76
C TRP A 32 3.65 7.99 7.92
N GLU A 33 3.74 6.95 8.74
CA GLU A 33 2.65 5.99 9.01
C GLU A 33 1.46 6.61 9.76
N GLN A 34 1.66 7.76 10.41
CA GLN A 34 0.61 8.50 11.12
C GLN A 34 -0.13 9.48 10.21
N GLU A 35 0.42 9.73 9.02
CA GLU A 35 -0.09 10.73 8.10
C GLU A 35 -1.03 10.09 7.07
N SER A 36 -2.33 10.39 7.21
CA SER A 36 -3.36 9.93 6.26
C SER A 36 -3.04 10.30 4.79
N SER A 37 -2.33 11.42 4.58
CA SER A 37 -1.88 11.88 3.27
C SER A 37 -0.92 10.90 2.59
N THR A 38 -0.09 10.19 3.35
CA THR A 38 0.80 9.15 2.81
C THR A 38 0.01 8.00 2.22
N TYR A 39 -1.03 7.53 2.90
CA TYR A 39 -1.93 6.49 2.40
C TYR A 39 -2.71 6.93 1.15
N VAL A 40 -3.13 8.19 1.08
CA VAL A 40 -3.71 8.76 -0.15
C VAL A 40 -2.70 8.71 -1.31
N ALA A 41 -1.43 9.06 -1.07
CA ALA A 41 -0.39 9.00 -2.09
C ALA A 41 -0.08 7.55 -2.53
N ILE A 42 -0.12 6.59 -1.59
CA ILE A 42 0.00 5.15 -1.89
C ILE A 42 -1.11 4.70 -2.85
N GLY A 43 -2.36 5.09 -2.59
CA GLY A 43 -3.49 4.81 -3.48
C GLY A 43 -3.30 5.34 -4.91
N GLN A 44 -2.81 6.59 -5.04
CA GLN A 44 -2.48 7.17 -6.34
C GLN A 44 -1.37 6.39 -7.04
N GLY A 45 -0.35 5.96 -6.30
CA GLY A 45 0.72 5.11 -6.80
C GLY A 45 0.20 3.78 -7.36
N LEU A 46 -0.70 3.12 -6.64
CA LEU A 46 -1.34 1.87 -7.07
C LEU A 46 -2.14 2.05 -8.36
N LYS A 47 -2.92 3.15 -8.49
CA LYS A 47 -3.66 3.49 -9.71
C LYS A 47 -2.72 3.69 -10.89
N ARG A 48 -1.65 4.49 -10.70
CA ARG A 48 -0.63 4.75 -11.73
C ARG A 48 0.12 3.50 -12.15
N ALA A 49 0.28 2.54 -11.24
CA ALA A 49 0.86 1.23 -11.52
C ALA A 49 -0.12 0.25 -12.19
N GLY A 50 -1.40 0.61 -12.34
CA GLY A 50 -2.41 -0.25 -12.96
C GLY A 50 -2.83 -1.45 -12.10
N ALA A 51 -2.60 -1.40 -10.78
CA ALA A 51 -3.04 -2.47 -9.88
C ALA A 51 -4.58 -2.50 -9.84
N THR A 52 -5.20 -3.64 -10.10
CA THR A 52 -6.67 -3.79 -10.15
C THR A 52 -7.12 -5.10 -9.49
N GLY A 53 -8.43 -5.21 -9.20
CA GLY A 53 -9.06 -6.42 -8.67
C GLY A 53 -8.40 -6.92 -7.37
N VAL A 54 -8.23 -8.24 -7.27
CA VAL A 54 -7.65 -8.91 -6.09
C VAL A 54 -6.28 -8.34 -5.72
N THR A 55 -5.44 -8.04 -6.72
CA THR A 55 -4.10 -7.48 -6.49
C THR A 55 -4.16 -6.13 -5.78
N TYR A 56 -5.07 -5.25 -6.21
CA TYR A 56 -5.30 -3.96 -5.55
C TYR A 56 -5.80 -4.14 -4.12
N ASP A 57 -6.78 -5.02 -3.91
CA ASP A 57 -7.35 -5.26 -2.58
C ASP A 57 -6.32 -5.86 -1.61
N THR A 58 -5.45 -6.76 -2.08
CA THR A 58 -4.33 -7.30 -1.31
C THR A 58 -3.33 -6.20 -0.93
N TYR A 59 -2.92 -5.34 -1.87
CA TYR A 59 -2.02 -4.23 -1.56
C TYR A 59 -2.65 -3.24 -0.58
N LYS A 60 -3.92 -2.90 -0.77
CA LYS A 60 -4.67 -1.98 0.09
C LYS A 60 -4.73 -2.47 1.53
N SER A 61 -5.06 -3.75 1.76
CA SER A 61 -5.12 -4.35 3.10
C SER A 61 -3.71 -4.45 3.72
N ASN A 62 -2.74 -5.03 3.00
CA ASN A 62 -1.38 -5.23 3.52
C ASN A 62 -0.68 -3.91 3.86
N PHE A 63 -0.72 -2.91 2.96
CA PHE A 63 -0.05 -1.63 3.19
C PHE A 63 -0.73 -0.78 4.26
N ALA A 64 -2.01 -1.00 4.50
CA ALA A 64 -2.75 -0.35 5.57
C ALA A 64 -2.65 -1.08 6.92
N HIS A 65 -1.96 -2.22 7.02
CA HIS A 65 -1.98 -3.05 8.24
C HIS A 65 -3.41 -3.45 8.66
N ASP A 66 -4.29 -3.70 7.68
CA ASP A 66 -5.72 -3.93 7.90
C ASP A 66 -6.43 -2.80 8.68
N ASN A 67 -5.80 -1.63 8.82
CA ASN A 67 -6.40 -0.47 9.45
C ASN A 67 -7.42 0.16 8.50
N THR A 68 -8.71 0.10 8.88
CA THR A 68 -9.82 0.59 8.07
C THR A 68 -9.69 2.06 7.66
N ALA A 69 -9.14 2.93 8.53
CA ALA A 69 -8.96 4.35 8.21
C ALA A 69 -7.90 4.54 7.12
N ASN A 70 -6.76 3.84 7.24
CA ASN A 70 -5.69 3.87 6.25
C ASN A 70 -6.14 3.25 4.92
N MET A 71 -6.89 2.13 4.95
CA MET A 71 -7.49 1.54 3.75
C MET A 71 -8.44 2.52 3.04
N LYS A 72 -9.23 3.29 3.79
CA LYS A 72 -10.10 4.33 3.23
C LYS A 72 -9.29 5.46 2.58
N SER A 73 -8.18 5.87 3.19
CA SER A 73 -7.26 6.85 2.59
C SER A 73 -6.62 6.33 1.30
N ILE A 74 -6.19 5.06 1.26
CA ILE A 74 -5.71 4.42 0.03
C ILE A 74 -6.81 4.43 -1.04
N GLN A 75 -8.03 4.03 -0.70
CA GLN A 75 -9.16 4.06 -1.63
C GLN A 75 -9.43 5.46 -2.19
N GLN A 76 -9.45 6.48 -1.32
CA GLN A 76 -9.60 7.88 -1.74
C GLN A 76 -8.49 8.30 -2.71
N GLY A 77 -7.26 7.84 -2.51
CA GLY A 77 -6.15 8.11 -3.42
C GLY A 77 -6.30 7.43 -4.77
N TYR A 78 -6.78 6.18 -4.77
CA TYR A 78 -6.98 5.37 -5.97
C TYR A 78 -8.15 5.88 -6.84
N ASP A 79 -9.19 6.46 -6.22
CA ASP A 79 -10.37 6.96 -6.93
C ASP A 79 -10.14 8.30 -7.65
N LYS A 80 -9.07 9.04 -7.31
CA LYS A 80 -8.67 10.29 -8.00
C LYS A 80 -8.08 9.99 -9.36
#